data_AF-A0A059PFE9-F1
#
_entry.id   AF-A0A059PFE9-F1
#
_cell.length_a   1.000
_cell.length_b   1.000
_cell.length_c   1.000
_cell.angle_alpha   90.00
_cell.angle_beta   90.00
_cell.angle_gamma   90.00
#
_symmetry.space_group_name_H-M   'P 1'
#
loop_
_entity.id
_entity.type
_entity.pdbx_description
1 polymer ?
#
loop_
_entity_poly.entity_id
_entity_poly.type
_entity_poly.pdbx_seq_one_letter_code
_entity_poly.pdbx_strand_id
1 'polypeptide(L)'
;ASIYHPPARQEEEEEEPVPRRDSTVVTVVGGDVDASSDPSRWCELVDDTSPQQCRCTLCNCQMAITSFLRHCKTNAHCQNLLLNKNPDSSTINRGIWEHYSELHPWMVADPEDPSQAYCSICCKRFVYGHSEIKRKNHENSEKHLAAVAAFRSEHTG
;
A
#
# COMPACT_ATOMS: atom_id res chain seq x y z
N ALA A 1 28.96 -71.73 -7.19
CA ALA A 1 28.10 -71.56 -5.99
C ALA A 1 28.29 -70.15 -5.46
N SER A 2 27.21 -69.35 -5.42
CA SER A 2 27.03 -68.08 -4.69
C SER A 2 25.65 -67.56 -5.10
N ILE A 3 24.58 -67.90 -4.39
CA ILE A 3 23.96 -67.16 -3.26
C ILE A 3 23.45 -65.77 -3.72
N TYR A 4 22.12 -65.69 -3.97
CA TYR A 4 21.10 -64.78 -3.36
C TYR A 4 21.54 -63.34 -2.93
N HIS A 5 20.78 -62.24 -3.00
CA HIS A 5 19.34 -61.92 -2.87
C HIS A 5 19.12 -60.45 -3.37
N PRO A 6 17.88 -59.98 -3.58
CA PRO A 6 17.53 -58.60 -3.97
C PRO A 6 17.58 -57.62 -2.78
N PRO A 7 17.72 -56.30 -2.99
CA PRO A 7 17.61 -55.34 -1.91
C PRO A 7 16.15 -55.07 -1.55
N ALA A 8 15.84 -55.38 -0.29
CA ALA A 8 14.62 -55.04 0.40
C ALA A 8 14.79 -53.70 1.14
N ARG A 9 13.66 -52.97 1.19
CA ARG A 9 13.20 -52.07 2.25
C ARG A 9 13.96 -50.78 2.53
N GLN A 10 13.15 -49.73 2.43
CA GLN A 10 13.30 -48.42 3.06
C GLN A 10 13.37 -48.58 4.57
N GLU A 11 14.36 -47.94 5.18
CA GLU A 11 14.38 -47.61 6.60
C GLU A 11 14.79 -46.14 6.66
N GLU A 12 13.76 -45.30 6.85
CA GLU A 12 13.90 -43.87 7.10
C GLU A 12 14.37 -43.72 8.56
N GLU A 13 15.54 -43.11 8.73
CA GLU A 13 16.11 -42.78 10.03
C GLU A 13 15.18 -41.82 10.78
N GLU A 14 14.85 -42.25 12.00
CA GLU A 14 14.12 -41.56 13.04
C GLU A 14 14.95 -40.36 13.54
N GLU A 15 14.49 -39.13 13.26
CA GLU A 15 15.05 -37.92 13.88
C GLU A 15 14.03 -37.34 14.88
N GLU A 16 14.30 -37.53 16.17
CA GLU A 16 13.56 -36.89 17.26
C GLU A 16 13.83 -35.37 17.33
N PRO A 17 12.81 -34.50 17.35
CA PRO A 17 13.02 -33.10 17.67
C PRO A 17 13.06 -32.87 19.19
N VAL A 18 14.25 -32.55 19.68
CA VAL A 18 14.58 -32.08 21.04
C VAL A 18 13.69 -30.88 21.46
N PRO A 19 13.08 -30.87 22.67
CA PRO A 19 12.22 -29.78 23.10
C PRO A 19 13.05 -28.57 23.56
N ARG A 20 13.15 -27.54 22.73
CA ARG A 20 13.65 -26.22 23.16
C ARG A 20 12.54 -25.44 23.85
N ARG A 21 12.53 -25.52 25.18
CA ARG A 21 11.82 -24.57 26.03
C ARG A 21 12.59 -23.26 26.05
N ASP A 22 12.10 -22.25 25.35
CA ASP A 22 12.21 -20.87 25.81
C ASP A 22 10.84 -20.22 25.63
N SER A 23 10.02 -20.35 26.68
CA SER A 23 8.67 -19.84 26.73
C SER A 23 8.72 -18.36 27.14
N THR A 24 9.13 -17.49 26.21
CA THR A 24 8.89 -16.06 26.36
C THR A 24 7.39 -15.83 26.15
N VAL A 25 6.67 -15.68 27.25
CA VAL A 25 5.25 -15.29 27.24
C VAL A 25 5.18 -13.84 26.78
N VAL A 26 4.84 -13.62 25.51
CA VAL A 26 4.46 -12.30 25.00
C VAL A 26 3.02 -12.06 25.42
N THR A 27 2.83 -11.27 26.46
CA THR A 27 1.50 -10.77 26.81
C THR A 27 1.06 -9.81 25.71
N VAL A 28 0.25 -10.29 24.77
CA VAL A 28 -0.53 -9.42 23.90
C VAL A 28 -1.49 -8.66 24.81
N VAL A 29 -1.16 -7.39 25.08
CA VAL A 29 -2.11 -6.45 25.64
C VAL A 29 -3.20 -6.30 24.58
N GLY A 30 -4.29 -7.03 24.79
CA GLY A 30 -5.53 -6.84 24.04
C GLY A 30 -6.04 -5.46 24.39
N GLY A 31 -5.62 -4.46 23.60
CA GLY A 31 -6.29 -3.18 23.55
C GLY A 31 -7.73 -3.47 23.18
N ASP A 32 -8.62 -3.18 24.12
CA ASP A 32 -10.07 -3.11 23.97
C ASP A 32 -10.41 -2.56 22.58
N VAL A 33 -10.77 -3.49 21.69
CA VAL A 33 -11.34 -3.14 20.40
C VAL A 33 -12.68 -2.49 20.71
N ASP A 34 -12.71 -1.17 20.61
CA ASP A 34 -13.92 -0.37 20.65
C ASP A 34 -15.00 -1.05 19.81
N ALA A 35 -15.97 -1.65 20.50
CA ALA A 35 -17.01 -2.51 19.92
C ALA A 35 -18.01 -1.73 19.04
N SER A 36 -17.75 -0.44 18.79
CA SER A 36 -18.60 0.44 17.97
C SER A 36 -18.23 0.43 16.48
N SER A 37 -17.08 -0.14 16.11
CA SER A 37 -16.60 -0.13 14.72
C SER A 37 -17.04 -1.40 13.97
N ASP A 38 -18.27 -1.47 13.46
CA ASP A 38 -18.69 -2.59 12.59
C ASP A 38 -17.77 -2.66 11.35
N PRO A 39 -16.95 -3.73 11.20
CA PRO A 39 -16.03 -3.86 10.07
C PRO A 39 -16.77 -4.01 8.73
N SER A 40 -18.03 -4.45 8.78
CA SER A 40 -18.86 -4.74 7.61
C SER A 40 -19.14 -3.49 6.77
N ARG A 41 -19.08 -2.29 7.38
CA ARG A 41 -19.30 -1.02 6.68
C ARG A 41 -18.33 -0.77 5.52
N TRP A 42 -17.19 -1.45 5.52
CA TRP A 42 -16.17 -1.34 4.48
C TRP A 42 -16.23 -2.47 3.45
N CYS A 43 -17.17 -3.41 3.58
CA CYS A 43 -17.29 -4.56 2.70
C CYS A 43 -18.26 -4.25 1.56
N GLU A 44 -17.75 -4.15 0.34
CA GLU A 44 -18.55 -4.07 -0.89
C GLU A 44 -18.46 -5.42 -1.61
N LEU A 45 -19.59 -6.08 -1.89
CA LEU A 45 -19.57 -7.33 -2.66
C LEU A 45 -19.32 -7.03 -4.14
N VAL A 46 -18.50 -7.85 -4.77
CA VAL A 46 -18.28 -7.79 -6.22
C VAL A 46 -19.25 -8.77 -6.87
N ASP A 47 -20.16 -8.26 -7.67
CA ASP A 47 -21.13 -9.06 -8.41
C ASP A 47 -20.45 -10.04 -9.38
N ASP A 48 -21.15 -11.12 -9.72
CA ASP A 48 -20.76 -12.09 -10.74
C ASP A 48 -19.38 -12.76 -10.53
N THR A 49 -18.95 -12.93 -9.27
CA THR A 49 -17.70 -13.63 -8.93
C THR A 49 -17.96 -15.01 -8.31
N SER A 50 -17.27 -16.04 -8.82
CA SER A 50 -17.24 -17.39 -8.25
C SER A 50 -15.79 -17.86 -8.10
N PRO A 51 -15.26 -18.03 -6.88
CA PRO A 51 -15.92 -17.82 -5.58
C PRO A 51 -16.25 -16.34 -5.31
N GLN A 52 -17.27 -16.09 -4.47
CA GLN A 52 -17.72 -14.73 -4.11
C GLN A 52 -16.57 -13.86 -3.59
N GLN A 53 -16.40 -12.70 -4.22
CA GLN A 53 -15.40 -11.70 -3.85
C GLN A 53 -16.04 -10.46 -3.23
N CYS A 54 -15.23 -9.71 -2.50
CA CYS A 54 -15.55 -8.42 -1.95
C CYS A 54 -14.38 -7.46 -2.13
N ARG A 55 -14.68 -6.17 -2.11
CA ARG A 55 -13.76 -5.05 -2.10
C ARG A 55 -13.87 -4.35 -0.75
N CYS A 56 -12.73 -4.13 -0.11
CA CYS A 56 -12.67 -3.26 1.05
C CYS A 56 -12.66 -1.80 0.57
N THR A 57 -13.69 -1.00 0.87
CA THR A 57 -13.79 0.40 0.42
C THR A 57 -12.79 1.32 1.11
N LEU A 58 -12.26 0.94 2.28
CA LEU A 58 -11.18 1.65 2.98
C LEU A 58 -9.84 1.50 2.26
N CYS A 59 -9.49 0.25 1.96
CA CYS A 59 -8.17 -0.11 1.46
C CYS A 59 -8.14 -0.26 -0.07
N ASN A 60 -9.29 -0.16 -0.73
CA ASN A 60 -9.49 -0.44 -2.15
C ASN A 60 -8.93 -1.80 -2.61
N CYS A 61 -8.94 -2.80 -1.71
CA CYS A 61 -8.39 -4.13 -1.97
C CYS A 61 -9.51 -5.12 -2.25
N GLN A 62 -9.41 -5.84 -3.37
CA GLN A 62 -10.30 -6.94 -3.73
C GLN A 62 -9.77 -8.27 -3.20
N MET A 63 -10.65 -9.09 -2.62
CA MET A 63 -10.31 -10.38 -2.03
C MET A 63 -11.51 -11.32 -2.02
N ALA A 64 -11.29 -12.60 -1.72
CA ALA A 64 -12.40 -13.51 -1.42
C ALA A 64 -13.15 -13.02 -0.18
N ILE A 65 -14.48 -13.13 -0.17
CA ILE A 65 -15.33 -12.67 0.97
C ILE A 65 -14.89 -13.30 2.30
N THR A 66 -14.45 -14.56 2.26
CA THR A 66 -13.94 -15.31 3.42
C THR A 66 -12.65 -14.73 4.00
N SER A 67 -11.91 -13.92 3.23
CA SER A 67 -10.67 -13.27 3.66
C SER A 67 -10.89 -11.88 4.26
N PHE A 68 -12.10 -11.30 4.16
CA PHE A 68 -12.38 -9.92 4.56
C PHE A 68 -12.08 -9.64 6.05
N LEU A 69 -12.59 -10.47 6.95
CA LEU A 69 -12.37 -10.28 8.39
C LEU A 69 -10.90 -10.40 8.79
N ARG A 70 -10.15 -11.26 8.10
CA ARG A 70 -8.69 -11.37 8.30
C ARG A 70 -7.98 -10.12 7.79
N HIS A 71 -8.39 -9.59 6.64
CA HIS A 71 -7.87 -8.33 6.11
C HIS A 71 -8.07 -7.16 7.08
N CYS A 72 -9.25 -7.06 7.71
CA CYS A 72 -9.55 -5.98 8.67
C CYS A 72 -8.59 -5.94 9.88
N LYS A 73 -7.93 -7.07 10.19
CA LYS A 73 -6.97 -7.19 11.30
C LYS A 73 -5.52 -6.89 10.88
N THR A 74 -5.26 -6.65 9.61
CA THR A 74 -3.90 -6.35 9.12
C THR A 74 -3.47 -4.94 9.52
N ASN A 75 -2.17 -4.74 9.76
CA ASN A 75 -1.61 -3.42 10.09
C ASN A 75 -1.99 -2.37 9.03
N ALA A 76 -1.92 -2.74 7.74
CA ALA A 76 -2.32 -1.86 6.64
C ALA A 76 -3.79 -1.38 6.75
N HIS A 77 -4.73 -2.25 7.14
CA HIS A 77 -6.11 -1.85 7.36
C HIS A 77 -6.24 -0.92 8.57
N CYS A 78 -5.60 -1.26 9.69
CA CYS A 78 -5.61 -0.45 10.90
C CYS A 78 -5.06 0.97 10.65
N GLN A 79 -3.97 1.09 9.90
CA GLN A 79 -3.39 2.38 9.55
C GLN A 79 -4.36 3.24 8.72
N ASN A 80 -4.97 2.67 7.69
CA ASN A 80 -5.98 3.38 6.90
C ASN A 80 -7.20 3.77 7.74
N LEU A 81 -7.60 2.94 8.71
CA LEU A 81 -8.71 3.23 9.61
C LEU A 81 -8.42 4.42 10.52
N LEU A 82 -7.18 4.53 11.02
CA LEU A 82 -6.72 5.68 11.79
C LEU A 82 -6.70 6.96 10.93
N LEU A 83 -6.22 6.87 9.69
CA LEU A 83 -6.25 7.99 8.75
C LEU A 83 -7.68 8.47 8.44
N ASN A 84 -8.62 7.54 8.29
CA ASN A 84 -10.02 7.88 8.01
C ASN A 84 -10.78 8.42 9.23
N LYS A 85 -10.39 8.07 10.46
CA LYS A 85 -11.02 8.59 11.69
C LYS A 85 -10.73 10.08 11.92
N ASN A 86 -9.79 10.67 11.19
CA ASN A 86 -9.48 12.09 11.26
C ASN A 86 -10.15 12.81 10.06
N PRO A 87 -11.27 13.53 10.23
CA PRO A 87 -12.03 14.13 9.13
C PRO A 87 -11.29 15.30 8.43
N ASP A 88 -10.21 15.82 9.03
CA ASP A 88 -9.28 16.74 8.35
C ASP A 88 -8.42 16.01 7.28
N SER A 89 -8.50 14.68 7.24
CA SER A 89 -7.89 13.79 6.23
C SER A 89 -8.76 13.66 4.96
N SER A 90 -9.47 14.73 4.57
CA SER A 90 -9.93 14.89 3.19
C SER A 90 -8.76 15.02 2.19
N THR A 91 -7.54 15.14 2.72
CA THR A 91 -6.25 14.94 2.05
C THR A 91 -6.01 13.49 1.57
N ILE A 92 -6.83 12.49 1.88
CA ILE A 92 -6.63 11.11 1.35
C ILE A 92 -6.76 11.03 -0.19
N ASN A 93 -7.40 12.02 -0.85
CA ASN A 93 -7.37 12.13 -2.31
C ASN A 93 -6.15 12.89 -2.85
N ARG A 94 -5.39 13.57 -1.99
CA ARG A 94 -4.13 14.19 -2.37
C ARG A 94 -3.05 13.16 -2.11
N GLY A 95 -2.73 12.37 -3.12
CA GLY A 95 -1.76 11.27 -3.02
C GLY A 95 -0.40 11.73 -2.46
N ILE A 96 0.55 10.78 -2.36
CA ILE A 96 1.93 10.97 -1.83
C ILE A 96 2.66 12.26 -2.32
N TRP A 97 2.21 12.85 -3.43
CA TRP A 97 2.71 14.11 -3.97
C TRP A 97 2.43 15.35 -3.12
N GLU A 98 1.38 15.36 -2.29
CA GLU A 98 1.01 16.54 -1.49
C GLU A 98 2.15 16.98 -0.58
N HIS A 99 2.79 16.01 0.09
CA HIS A 99 3.94 16.26 0.95
C HIS A 99 5.09 16.98 0.21
N TYR A 100 5.24 16.73 -1.10
CA TYR A 100 6.26 17.38 -1.91
C TYR A 100 5.81 18.75 -2.44
N SER A 101 4.51 19.03 -2.52
CA SER A 101 4.00 20.33 -3.02
C SER A 101 4.42 21.51 -2.12
N GLU A 102 4.59 21.29 -0.81
CA GLU A 102 5.10 22.30 0.12
C GLU A 102 6.54 22.71 -0.19
N LEU A 103 7.35 21.78 -0.70
CA LEU A 103 8.76 21.99 -1.04
C LEU A 103 8.95 22.42 -2.49
N HIS A 104 8.00 22.06 -3.37
CA HIS A 104 8.09 22.26 -4.80
C HIS A 104 6.81 22.97 -5.30
N PRO A 105 6.76 24.32 -5.29
CA PRO A 105 5.56 25.07 -5.65
C PRO A 105 5.04 24.85 -7.08
N TRP A 106 5.87 24.29 -7.96
CA TRP A 106 5.49 23.89 -9.31
C TRP A 106 4.70 22.59 -9.35
N MET A 107 4.67 21.81 -8.27
CA MET A 107 3.95 20.54 -8.15
C MET A 107 2.60 20.79 -7.50
N VAL A 108 1.53 20.56 -8.25
CA VAL A 108 0.14 20.79 -7.85
C VAL A 108 -0.73 19.57 -8.17
N ALA A 109 -1.97 19.57 -7.70
CA ALA A 109 -2.97 18.60 -8.14
C ALA A 109 -3.23 18.73 -9.64
N ASP A 110 -3.37 17.61 -10.34
CA ASP A 110 -3.81 17.66 -11.72
C ASP A 110 -5.25 18.20 -11.83
N PRO A 111 -5.52 19.12 -12.79
CA PRO A 111 -6.85 19.70 -12.95
C PRO A 111 -7.93 18.70 -13.43
N GLU A 112 -7.56 17.60 -14.09
CA GLU A 112 -8.49 16.57 -14.53
C GLU A 112 -8.55 15.39 -13.54
N ASP A 113 -7.46 15.08 -12.84
CA ASP A 113 -7.41 14.02 -11.82
C ASP A 113 -6.64 14.45 -10.56
N PRO A 114 -7.33 14.95 -9.52
CA PRO A 114 -6.70 15.42 -8.29
C PRO A 114 -5.86 14.37 -7.54
N SER A 115 -5.99 13.08 -7.87
CA SER A 115 -5.16 12.02 -7.30
C SER A 115 -3.72 12.04 -7.83
N GLN A 116 -3.50 12.67 -8.99
CA GLN A 116 -2.23 12.72 -9.69
C GLN A 116 -1.50 14.05 -9.46
N ALA A 117 -0.17 13.98 -9.44
CA ALA A 117 0.65 15.18 -9.43
C ALA A 117 0.77 15.76 -10.84
N TYR A 118 0.81 17.09 -10.92
CA TYR A 118 0.97 17.85 -12.13
C TYR A 118 2.04 18.94 -11.94
N CYS A 119 2.90 19.12 -12.94
CA CYS A 119 3.80 20.26 -12.98
C CYS A 119 3.10 21.43 -13.67
N SER A 120 2.82 22.51 -12.92
CA SER A 120 2.19 23.73 -13.45
C SER A 120 3.05 24.50 -14.44
N ILE A 121 4.38 24.35 -14.36
CA ILE A 121 5.35 25.02 -15.24
C ILE A 121 5.54 24.24 -16.55
N CYS A 122 5.63 22.91 -16.47
CA CYS A 122 5.86 22.05 -17.63
C CYS A 122 4.56 21.56 -18.29
N CYS A 123 3.42 21.84 -17.67
CA CYS A 123 2.11 21.31 -18.03
C CYS A 123 2.09 19.78 -18.22
N LYS A 124 2.66 19.03 -17.28
CA LYS A 124 2.84 17.58 -17.39
C LYS A 124 2.34 16.81 -16.18
N ARG A 125 1.65 15.69 -16.47
CA ARG A 125 1.18 14.70 -15.51
C ARG A 125 2.24 13.70 -15.10
N PHE A 126 2.17 13.29 -13.83
CA PHE A 126 3.00 12.25 -13.26
C PHE A 126 2.22 10.94 -13.07
N VAL A 127 1.88 10.27 -14.18
CA VAL A 127 1.05 9.03 -14.22
C VAL A 127 1.56 7.89 -13.31
N TYR A 128 2.86 7.85 -13.04
CA TYR A 128 3.50 6.88 -12.14
C TYR A 128 4.59 7.54 -11.29
N GLY A 129 4.38 8.81 -10.91
CA GLY A 129 5.44 9.71 -10.47
C GLY A 129 5.41 10.07 -9.00
N HIS A 130 4.96 9.15 -8.15
CA HIS A 130 5.00 9.33 -6.69
C HIS A 130 6.41 9.08 -6.11
N SER A 131 7.40 8.68 -6.92
CA SER A 131 8.76 8.43 -6.43
C SER A 131 9.61 9.69 -6.40
N GLU A 132 10.31 9.89 -5.29
CA GLU A 132 11.25 11.00 -5.08
C GLU A 132 12.28 11.13 -6.23
N ILE A 133 12.71 10.00 -6.78
CA ILE A 133 13.66 9.93 -7.90
C ILE A 133 13.08 10.58 -9.16
N LYS A 134 11.83 10.27 -9.54
CA LYS A 134 11.21 10.86 -10.74
C LYS A 134 11.02 12.36 -10.60
N ARG A 135 10.63 12.82 -9.40
CA ARG A 135 10.56 14.26 -9.08
C ARG A 135 11.91 14.93 -9.28
N LYS A 136 12.97 14.42 -8.63
CA LYS A 136 14.32 15.00 -8.74
C LYS A 136 14.80 15.02 -10.20
N ASN A 137 14.55 13.96 -10.95
CA ASN A 137 14.93 13.91 -12.36
C ASN A 137 14.16 14.94 -13.20
N HIS A 138 12.88 15.16 -12.91
CA HIS A 138 12.10 16.21 -13.58
C HIS A 138 12.63 17.60 -13.24
N GLU A 139 12.79 17.89 -11.95
CA GLU A 139 13.25 19.19 -11.42
C GLU A 139 14.60 19.61 -12.00
N ASN A 140 15.52 18.65 -12.15
CA ASN A 140 16.85 18.88 -12.70
C ASN A 140 16.92 18.72 -14.23
N SER A 141 15.82 18.38 -14.90
CA SER A 141 15.83 18.24 -16.36
C SER A 141 16.00 19.60 -17.03
N GLU A 142 16.79 19.65 -18.11
CA GLU A 142 16.99 20.88 -18.90
C GLU A 142 15.67 21.51 -19.35
N LYS A 143 14.67 20.67 -19.66
CA LYS A 143 13.33 21.11 -20.06
C LYS A 143 12.61 21.85 -18.93
N HIS A 144 12.68 21.34 -17.71
CA HIS A 144 12.07 22.00 -16.55
C HIS A 144 12.81 23.30 -16.23
N LEU A 145 14.14 23.28 -16.21
CA LEU A 145 14.94 24.49 -15.96
C LEU A 145 14.68 25.60 -16.98
N ALA A 146 14.59 25.25 -18.27
CA ALA A 146 14.24 26.20 -19.33
C ALA A 146 12.81 26.77 -19.15
N ALA A 147 11.84 25.91 -18.83
CA ALA A 147 10.46 26.34 -18.59
C ALA A 147 10.33 27.22 -17.34
N VAL A 148 11.08 26.93 -16.27
CA VAL A 148 11.16 27.78 -15.07
C VAL A 148 11.74 29.15 -15.43
N ALA A 149 12.80 29.20 -16.23
CA ALA A 149 13.39 30.46 -16.66
C ALA A 149 12.39 31.31 -17.46
N ALA A 150 11.69 30.70 -18.42
CA ALA A 150 10.64 31.37 -19.20
C ALA A 150 9.49 31.87 -18.32
N PHE A 151 8.96 31.00 -17.45
CA PHE A 151 7.85 31.33 -16.55
C PHE A 151 8.17 32.52 -15.63
N ARG A 152 9.41 32.60 -15.13
CA ARG A 152 9.87 33.73 -14.30
C ARG A 152 9.90 35.04 -15.08
N SER A 153 10.37 35.02 -16.32
CA SER A 153 10.42 36.20 -17.18
C SER A 153 9.03 36.74 -17.52
N GLU A 154 8.02 35.88 -17.65
CA GLU A 154 6.63 36.27 -17.96
C GLU A 154 5.88 36.87 -16.77
N HIS A 155 6.25 36.51 -15.53
CA HIS A 155 5.58 36.97 -14.30
C HIS A 155 6.32 38.12 -13.58
N THR A 156 7.45 38.60 -14.12
CA THR A 156 8.18 39.77 -13.61
C THR A 156 8.11 40.99 -14.53
N GLY A 157 7.18 40.99 -15.50
CA GLY A 157 6.87 42.11 -16.41
C GLY A 157 5.72 42.98 -15.93
#